data_AF-A0A3M6UST8-F1
#
_entry.id   AF-A0A3M6UST8-F1
#
_cell.length_a   1.000
_cell.length_b   1.000
_cell.length_c   1.000
_cell.angle_alpha   90.00
_cell.angle_beta   90.00
_cell.angle_gamma   90.00
#
_symmetry.space_group_name_H-M   'P 1'
#
loop_
_entity.id
_entity.type
_entity.pdbx_description
1 polymer ?
#
loop_
_entity_poly.entity_id
_entity_poly.type
_entity_poly.pdbx_seq_one_letter_code
_entity_poly.pdbx_strand_id
1 'polypeptide(L)'
;MKKSVLDYIVLPGFLTGTLQNHARKYNQPIDQLSFHYNVLPHYRSQEEVSEARAKLGPDDTLPMDEEIESPEDGVLVHGLFIDAARWDDDKMMLGDALDGEMNPPCPILHMEPRMNYTPDPSLYTSPLYKTSARAGVLSTTGHSTNFVVAVYLPTDLSSDFWIEKGTALLCQLNE
;
A
#
# COMPACT_ATOMS: atom_id res chain seq x y z
N MET A 1 19.74 12.64 -3.57
CA MET A 1 18.51 11.85 -3.85
C MET A 1 17.63 12.04 -2.63
N LYS A 2 16.51 12.78 -2.73
CA LYS A 2 15.64 13.05 -1.57
C LYS A 2 14.99 11.73 -1.15
N LYS A 3 15.01 11.42 0.15
CA LYS A 3 14.40 10.21 0.73
C LYS A 3 12.94 10.13 0.25
N SER A 4 12.56 9.04 -0.43
CA SER A 4 11.20 8.87 -0.96
C SER A 4 10.29 8.18 0.06
N VAL A 5 10.16 8.79 1.24
CA VAL A 5 8.95 8.58 2.04
C VAL A 5 7.94 9.55 1.45
N LEU A 6 7.04 9.02 0.62
CA LEU A 6 6.04 9.85 -0.03
C LEU A 6 4.81 9.89 0.86
N ASP A 7 4.69 11.00 1.57
CA ASP A 7 3.44 11.43 2.18
C ASP A 7 2.40 11.61 1.05
N TYR A 8 1.14 11.23 1.32
CA TYR A 8 -0.06 11.40 0.49
C TYR A 8 -0.53 10.21 -0.38
N ILE A 9 -1.78 9.82 -0.10
CA ILE A 9 -2.81 9.16 -0.94
C ILE A 9 -2.29 8.43 -2.18
N VAL A 10 -2.46 7.09 -2.17
CA VAL A 10 -2.13 6.22 -3.30
C VAL A 10 -3.05 6.51 -4.50
N LEU A 11 -2.64 7.44 -5.36
CA LEU A 11 -3.30 7.69 -6.64
C LEU A 11 -2.78 6.72 -7.71
N PRO A 12 -3.64 6.11 -8.54
CA PRO A 12 -3.19 5.21 -9.60
C PRO A 12 -2.13 5.84 -10.53
N GLY A 13 -2.25 7.13 -10.83
CA GLY A 13 -1.28 7.84 -11.67
C GLY A 13 0.12 7.95 -11.04
N PHE A 14 0.19 8.03 -9.71
CA PHE A 14 1.46 8.07 -8.97
C PHE A 14 2.19 6.72 -9.03
N LEU A 15 1.45 5.61 -8.89
CA LEU A 15 2.00 4.26 -9.03
C LEU A 15 2.55 4.02 -10.44
N THR A 16 1.79 4.41 -11.47
CA THR A 16 2.26 4.35 -12.86
C THR A 16 3.51 5.22 -13.06
N GLY A 17 3.55 6.42 -12.47
CA GLY A 17 4.73 7.29 -12.51
C GLY A 17 5.96 6.65 -11.87
N THR A 18 5.78 5.91 -10.79
CA THR A 18 6.86 5.13 -10.13
C THR A 18 7.43 4.07 -11.07
N LEU A 19 6.57 3.28 -11.73
CA LEU A 19 7.01 2.29 -12.72
C LEU A 19 7.70 2.95 -13.93
N GLN A 20 7.19 4.09 -14.41
CA GLN A 20 7.81 4.86 -15.49
C GLN A 20 9.20 5.37 -15.12
N ASN A 21 9.37 5.88 -13.91
CA ASN A 21 10.67 6.37 -13.42
C ASN A 21 11.67 5.22 -13.28
N HIS A 22 11.24 4.08 -12.74
CA HIS A 22 12.06 2.88 -12.65
C HIS A 22 12.48 2.35 -14.04
N ALA A 23 11.52 2.21 -14.95
CA ALA A 23 11.76 1.81 -16.34
C ALA A 23 12.81 2.69 -17.02
N ARG A 24 12.73 4.01 -16.83
CA ARG A 24 13.71 4.98 -17.36
C ARG A 24 15.07 4.86 -16.68
N LYS A 25 15.12 4.70 -15.35
CA LYS A 25 16.35 4.56 -14.55
C LYS A 25 17.17 3.34 -14.99
N TYR A 26 16.49 2.22 -15.25
CA TYR A 26 17.13 0.94 -15.58
C TYR A 26 17.06 0.54 -17.06
N ASN A 27 16.53 1.40 -17.93
CA ASN A 27 16.32 1.13 -19.36
C ASN A 27 15.55 -0.18 -19.60
N GLN A 28 14.46 -0.38 -18.84
CA GLN A 28 13.61 -1.57 -18.87
C GLN A 28 12.27 -1.26 -19.56
N PRO A 29 11.64 -2.23 -20.24
CA PRO A 29 10.27 -2.11 -20.73
C PRO A 29 9.28 -2.00 -19.56
N ILE A 30 8.42 -0.97 -19.56
CA ILE A 30 7.43 -0.74 -18.49
C ILE A 30 6.37 -1.85 -18.42
N ASP A 31 6.03 -2.45 -19.56
CA ASP A 31 5.06 -3.54 -19.68
C ASP A 31 5.50 -4.84 -18.98
N GLN A 32 6.80 -4.95 -18.67
CA GLN A 32 7.36 -6.06 -17.90
C GLN A 32 7.52 -5.72 -16.42
N LEU A 33 7.16 -4.51 -15.98
CA LEU A 33 7.26 -4.11 -14.57
C LEU A 33 5.93 -4.30 -13.85
N SER A 34 6.00 -4.92 -12.67
CA SER A 34 4.92 -4.99 -11.71
C SER A 34 5.47 -4.73 -10.30
N PHE A 35 4.59 -4.47 -9.34
CA PHE A 35 5.01 -4.26 -7.96
C PHE A 35 5.14 -5.59 -7.22
N HIS A 36 6.30 -5.76 -6.58
CA HIS A 36 6.48 -6.63 -5.43
C HIS A 36 6.16 -5.83 -4.17
N TYR A 37 5.58 -6.48 -3.16
CA TYR A 37 5.08 -5.85 -1.96
C TYR A 37 5.80 -6.39 -0.73
N ASN A 38 6.44 -5.50 0.03
CA ASN A 38 7.04 -5.84 1.31
C ASN A 38 6.33 -5.04 2.41
N VAL A 39 5.86 -5.71 3.46
CA VAL A 39 5.28 -5.03 4.62
C VAL A 39 6.39 -4.80 5.65
N LEU A 40 6.54 -3.54 6.08
CA LEU A 40 7.54 -3.14 7.07
C LEU A 40 6.87 -3.03 8.44
N PRO A 41 7.53 -3.44 9.53
CA PRO A 41 6.97 -3.43 10.89
C PRO A 41 6.98 -2.01 11.50
N HIS A 42 6.43 -1.05 10.77
CA HIS A 42 6.33 0.35 11.16
C HIS A 42 4.93 0.84 10.82
N TYR A 43 4.29 1.50 11.77
CA TYR A 43 2.99 2.12 11.59
C TYR A 43 3.14 3.63 11.60
N ARG A 44 2.37 4.29 10.75
CA ARG A 44 2.27 5.75 10.72
C ARG A 44 0.86 6.17 10.37
N SER A 45 0.32 7.11 11.14
CA SER A 45 -0.93 7.77 10.81
C SER A 45 -0.68 8.98 9.91
N GLN A 46 -1.61 9.23 8.99
CA GLN A 46 -1.54 10.40 8.10
C GLN A 46 -1.64 11.72 8.89
N GLU A 47 -2.34 11.72 10.03
CA GLU A 47 -2.52 12.88 10.90
C GLU A 47 -1.20 13.28 11.57
N GLU A 48 -0.51 12.35 12.23
CA GLU A 48 0.78 12.60 12.88
C GLU A 48 1.84 13.10 11.89
N VAL A 49 1.89 12.48 10.71
CA VAL A 49 2.77 12.88 9.62
C VAL A 49 2.46 14.31 9.17
N SER A 50 1.19 14.65 8.97
CA SER A 50 0.77 15.98 8.54
C SER A 50 1.11 17.04 9.59
N GLU A 51 0.88 16.77 10.87
CA GLU A 51 1.23 17.69 11.96
C GLU A 51 2.73 17.89 12.11
N ALA A 52 3.51 16.82 11.99
CA ALA A 52 4.97 16.88 12.04
C ALA A 52 5.52 17.66 10.84
N ARG A 53 4.99 17.42 9.64
CA ARG A 53 5.41 18.10 8.40
C ARG A 53 5.07 19.58 8.41
N ALA A 54 3.94 19.97 8.99
CA ALA A 54 3.54 21.38 9.13
C ALA A 54 4.50 22.21 10.00
N LYS A 55 5.29 21.56 10.87
CA LYS A 55 6.27 22.21 11.76
C LYS A 55 7.66 22.33 11.13
N LEU A 56 7.88 21.75 9.96
CA LEU A 56 9.18 21.65 9.30
C LEU A 56 9.26 22.52 8.04
N GLY A 57 10.49 22.90 7.68
CA GLY A 57 10.76 23.57 6.42
C GLY A 57 10.54 22.65 5.20
N PRO A 58 10.42 23.19 3.98
CA PRO A 58 10.14 22.41 2.77
C PRO A 58 11.17 21.31 2.47
N ASP A 59 12.42 21.51 2.89
CA ASP A 59 13.55 20.62 2.65
C ASP A 59 13.98 19.80 3.88
N ASP A 60 13.32 20.00 5.03
CA ASP A 60 13.63 19.28 6.26
C ASP A 60 13.08 17.85 6.20
N THR A 61 13.82 16.92 6.79
CA THR A 61 13.43 15.50 6.90
C THR A 61 12.63 15.29 8.18
N LEU A 62 11.56 14.49 8.12
CA LEU A 62 10.82 14.13 9.34
C LEU A 62 11.69 13.21 10.21
N PRO A 63 11.74 13.40 11.54
CA PRO A 63 12.50 12.50 12.42
C PRO A 63 12.12 11.02 12.26
N MET A 64 10.83 10.73 12.07
CA MET A 64 10.34 9.38 11.80
C MET A 64 10.92 8.77 10.51
N ASP A 65 11.31 9.57 9.51
CA ASP A 65 11.97 9.11 8.27
C ASP A 65 13.45 8.75 8.46
N GLU A 66 14.01 8.99 9.64
CA GLU A 66 15.33 8.52 10.01
C GLU A 66 15.30 7.09 10.54
N GLU A 67 14.17 6.66 11.11
CA GLU A 67 13.97 5.31 11.64
C GLU A 67 13.74 4.27 10.55
N ILE A 68 13.35 4.71 9.34
CA ILE A 68 13.06 3.83 8.20
C ILE A 68 14.16 3.95 7.16
N GLU A 69 14.75 2.81 6.82
CA GLU A 69 15.72 2.73 5.74
C GLU A 69 15.07 3.16 4.42
N SER A 70 15.72 4.09 3.72
CA SER A 70 15.24 4.55 2.43
C SER A 70 15.43 3.44 1.39
N PRO A 71 14.36 2.98 0.71
CA PRO A 71 14.52 1.94 -0.29
C PRO A 71 15.32 2.49 -1.49
N GLU A 72 16.09 1.60 -2.14
CA GLU A 72 16.82 1.95 -3.37
C GLU A 72 15.85 2.27 -4.52
N ASP A 73 14.76 1.51 -4.59
CA ASP A 73 13.72 1.61 -5.60
C ASP A 73 12.32 1.44 -5.01
N GLY A 74 11.35 2.03 -5.70
CA GLY A 74 9.96 1.99 -5.32
C GLY A 74 9.57 3.07 -4.34
N VAL A 75 8.47 2.84 -3.64
CA VAL A 75 7.83 3.83 -2.78
C VAL A 75 7.35 3.18 -1.50
N LEU A 76 7.44 3.93 -0.39
CA LEU A 76 6.85 3.55 0.88
C LEU A 76 5.48 4.21 0.99
N VAL A 77 4.46 3.42 1.30
CA VAL A 77 3.08 3.85 1.46
C VAL A 77 2.66 3.62 2.91
N HIS A 78 2.07 4.64 3.52
CA HIS A 78 1.58 4.60 4.90
C HIS A 78 0.13 5.10 4.99
N GLY A 79 -0.46 5.01 6.18
CA GLY A 79 -1.83 5.49 6.43
C GLY A 79 -2.93 4.65 5.77
N LEU A 80 -2.65 3.39 5.42
CA LEU A 80 -3.66 2.46 4.92
C LEU A 80 -4.38 1.78 6.09
N PHE A 81 -5.57 1.24 5.83
CA PHE A 81 -6.35 0.43 6.76
C PHE A 81 -6.65 -0.93 6.16
N ILE A 82 -6.87 -1.93 7.02
CA ILE A 82 -7.25 -3.29 6.63
C ILE A 82 -8.73 -3.47 7.00
N ASP A 83 -9.54 -3.95 6.06
CA ASP A 83 -10.95 -4.22 6.29
C ASP A 83 -11.18 -5.73 6.43
N ALA A 84 -12.03 -6.14 7.39
CA ALA A 84 -12.36 -7.54 7.68
C ALA A 84 -11.15 -8.46 8.00
N ALA A 85 -10.00 -7.89 8.36
CA ALA A 85 -8.77 -8.58 8.75
C ALA A 85 -7.85 -7.63 9.53
N ARG A 86 -6.70 -8.11 9.98
CA ARG A 86 -5.61 -7.31 10.55
C ARG A 86 -4.26 -7.79 10.05
N TRP A 87 -3.23 -6.99 10.28
CA TRP A 87 -1.86 -7.47 10.19
C TRP A 87 -1.47 -8.15 11.51
N ASP A 88 -0.80 -9.28 11.41
CA ASP A 88 -0.20 -9.97 12.55
C ASP A 88 1.30 -9.67 12.56
N ASP A 89 1.73 -8.75 13.44
CA ASP A 89 3.13 -8.32 13.54
C ASP A 89 4.07 -9.44 14.01
N ASP A 90 3.58 -10.37 14.83
CA ASP A 90 4.38 -11.50 15.31
C ASP A 90 4.66 -12.50 14.18
N LYS A 91 3.64 -12.75 13.34
CA LYS A 91 3.74 -13.68 12.21
C LYS A 91 4.16 -13.02 10.89
N MET A 92 4.16 -11.69 10.83
CA MET A 92 4.38 -10.89 9.62
C MET A 92 3.47 -11.30 8.46
N MET A 93 2.17 -11.49 8.74
CA MET A 93 1.19 -11.86 7.72
C MET A 93 -0.24 -11.42 8.06
N LEU A 94 -1.14 -11.55 7.09
CA LEU A 94 -2.56 -11.27 7.28
C LEU A 94 -3.19 -12.27 8.24
N GLY A 95 -3.87 -11.75 9.26
CA GLY A 95 -4.58 -12.52 10.28
C GLY A 95 -6.01 -12.04 10.45
N ASP A 96 -6.81 -12.85 11.15
CA ASP A 96 -8.19 -12.50 11.46
C ASP A 96 -8.29 -11.25 12.33
N ALA A 97 -9.27 -10.39 12.02
CA ALA A 97 -9.58 -9.21 12.81
C ALA A 97 -9.92 -9.58 14.26
N LEU A 98 -9.52 -8.73 15.20
CA LEU A 98 -9.89 -8.87 16.61
C LEU A 98 -11.31 -8.34 16.86
N ASP A 99 -11.94 -8.84 17.91
CA ASP A 99 -13.27 -8.38 18.31
C ASP A 99 -13.28 -6.87 18.57
N GLY A 100 -14.12 -6.15 17.82
CA GLY A 100 -14.24 -4.69 17.92
C GLY A 100 -13.29 -3.89 17.03
N GLU A 101 -12.35 -4.53 16.34
CA GLU A 101 -11.47 -3.88 15.35
C GLU A 101 -12.05 -4.01 13.94
N MET A 102 -12.84 -3.04 13.51
CA MET A 102 -13.42 -3.06 12.16
C MET A 102 -12.37 -2.78 11.08
N ASN A 103 -11.55 -1.75 11.30
CA ASN A 103 -10.58 -1.27 10.32
C ASN A 103 -9.22 -0.93 10.97
N PRO A 104 -8.46 -1.93 11.45
CA PRO A 104 -7.13 -1.68 12.02
C PRO A 104 -6.20 -1.04 10.96
N PRO A 105 -5.21 -0.23 11.39
CA PRO A 105 -4.22 0.33 10.48
C PRO A 105 -3.38 -0.78 9.85
N CYS A 106 -2.94 -0.55 8.62
CA CYS A 106 -1.96 -1.37 7.94
C CYS A 106 -0.56 -0.80 8.23
N PRO A 107 0.45 -1.65 8.48
CA PRO A 107 1.84 -1.20 8.50
C PRO A 107 2.26 -0.61 7.15
N ILE A 108 3.43 0.04 7.14
CA ILE A 108 4.00 0.62 5.93
C ILE A 108 4.20 -0.46 4.87
N LEU A 109 3.70 -0.17 3.67
CA LEU A 109 3.82 -1.02 2.50
C LEU A 109 4.89 -0.46 1.56
N HIS A 110 5.95 -1.22 1.34
CA HIS A 110 6.94 -0.94 0.31
C HIS A 110 6.46 -1.56 -1.01
N MET A 111 6.25 -0.71 -2.02
CA MET A 111 5.89 -1.11 -3.36
C MET A 111 7.12 -0.99 -4.25
N GLU A 112 7.77 -2.13 -4.50
CA GLU A 112 9.03 -2.25 -5.23
C GLU A 112 8.78 -2.65 -6.70
N PRO A 113 9.14 -1.83 -7.70
CA PRO A 113 9.07 -2.22 -9.09
C PRO A 113 10.01 -3.39 -9.39
N ARG A 114 9.47 -4.48 -9.96
CA ARG A 114 10.25 -5.65 -10.37
C ARG A 114 9.91 -6.06 -11.79
N MET A 115 10.95 -6.38 -12.55
CA MET A 115 10.83 -6.87 -13.93
C MET A 115 10.47 -8.35 -13.94
N ASN A 116 9.47 -8.73 -14.74
CA ASN A 116 8.97 -10.09 -14.89
C ASN A 116 8.55 -10.73 -13.55
N TYR A 117 8.06 -9.93 -12.61
CA TYR A 117 7.62 -10.44 -11.32
C TYR A 117 6.32 -11.23 -11.47
N THR A 118 6.35 -12.47 -10.96
CA THR A 118 5.21 -13.36 -10.86
C THR A 118 4.92 -13.57 -9.37
N PRO A 119 3.76 -13.12 -8.87
CA PRO A 119 3.38 -13.32 -7.48
C PRO A 119 3.30 -14.79 -7.12
N ASP A 120 3.71 -15.14 -5.89
CA ASP A 120 3.52 -16.48 -5.37
C ASP A 120 2.01 -16.77 -5.20
N PRO A 121 1.48 -17.88 -5.74
CA PRO A 121 0.06 -18.23 -5.64
C PRO A 121 -0.47 -18.41 -4.21
N SER A 122 0.42 -18.60 -3.22
CA SER A 122 0.07 -18.66 -1.80
C SER A 122 -0.25 -17.30 -1.19
N LEU A 123 0.13 -16.19 -1.84
CA LEU A 123 -0.17 -14.85 -1.37
C LEU A 123 -1.64 -14.52 -1.64
N TYR A 124 -2.27 -13.86 -0.66
CA TYR A 124 -3.58 -13.30 -0.87
C TYR A 124 -3.51 -12.05 -1.74
N THR A 125 -4.33 -12.00 -2.79
CA THR A 125 -4.46 -10.84 -3.67
C THR A 125 -5.51 -9.88 -3.10
N SER A 126 -5.08 -8.99 -2.22
CA SER A 126 -5.95 -8.00 -1.56
C SER A 126 -6.20 -6.78 -2.47
N PRO A 127 -7.45 -6.39 -2.74
CA PRO A 127 -7.72 -5.16 -3.47
C PRO A 127 -7.48 -3.93 -2.57
N LEU A 128 -6.76 -2.92 -3.07
CA LEU A 128 -6.67 -1.61 -2.44
C LEU A 128 -7.72 -0.66 -3.04
N TYR A 129 -8.58 -0.11 -2.20
CA TYR A 129 -9.60 0.87 -2.56
C TYR A 129 -9.31 2.24 -1.95
N LYS A 130 -9.84 3.31 -2.58
CA LYS A 130 -9.75 4.67 -2.03
C LYS A 130 -10.61 4.83 -0.78
N THR A 131 -11.83 4.28 -0.78
CA THR A 131 -12.80 4.43 0.32
C THR A 131 -13.49 3.12 0.70
N SER A 132 -13.90 2.99 1.96
CA SER A 132 -14.57 1.79 2.50
C SER A 132 -15.92 1.47 1.86
N ALA A 133 -16.64 2.45 1.30
CA ALA A 133 -17.89 2.20 0.57
C ALA A 133 -17.70 1.30 -0.65
N ARG A 134 -16.48 1.22 -1.20
CA ARG A 134 -16.15 0.49 -2.45
C ARG A 134 -17.02 0.89 -3.64
N ALA A 135 -17.81 1.95 -3.50
CA ALA A 135 -18.68 2.52 -4.51
C ALA A 135 -17.86 3.45 -5.39
N GLY A 136 -17.89 3.21 -6.69
CA GLY A 136 -17.29 4.07 -7.71
C GLY A 136 -18.21 4.12 -8.92
N VAL A 137 -18.15 5.20 -9.69
CA VAL A 137 -18.76 5.22 -11.01
C VAL A 137 -17.89 4.34 -11.91
N LEU A 138 -18.50 3.44 -12.68
CA LEU A 138 -17.77 2.73 -13.74
C LEU A 138 -17.21 3.77 -14.71
N SER A 139 -15.89 3.80 -14.90
CA SER A 139 -15.31 4.61 -15.96
C SER A 139 -15.79 4.10 -17.32
N THR A 140 -15.62 4.90 -18.38
CA THR A 140 -15.82 4.48 -19.78
C THR A 140 -14.98 3.27 -20.19
N THR A 141 -14.00 2.86 -19.38
CA THR A 141 -13.17 1.67 -19.57
C THR A 141 -13.55 0.48 -18.66
N GLY A 142 -14.64 0.57 -17.90
CA GLY A 142 -15.12 -0.53 -17.04
C GLY A 142 -14.38 -0.70 -15.71
N HIS A 143 -13.43 0.17 -15.38
CA HIS A 143 -12.75 0.15 -14.08
C HIS A 143 -13.48 1.04 -13.08
N SER A 144 -13.67 0.54 -11.85
CA SER A 144 -14.20 1.32 -10.74
C SER A 144 -13.25 2.48 -10.43
N THR A 145 -13.77 3.70 -10.32
CA THR A 145 -12.96 4.86 -9.88
C THR A 145 -12.40 4.72 -8.46
N ASN A 146 -12.86 3.73 -7.70
CA ASN A 146 -12.46 3.47 -6.33
C ASN A 146 -11.32 2.45 -6.23
N PHE A 147 -11.13 1.56 -7.22
CA PHE A 147 -10.01 0.60 -7.20
C PHE A 147 -8.68 1.30 -7.51
N VAL A 148 -7.64 0.96 -6.75
CA VAL A 148 -6.29 1.51 -6.91
C VAL A 148 -5.35 0.49 -7.54
N VAL A 149 -5.12 -0.63 -6.85
CA VAL A 149 -4.20 -1.70 -7.26
C VAL A 149 -4.48 -2.98 -6.46
N ALA A 150 -4.05 -4.13 -6.95
CA ALA A 150 -4.05 -5.38 -6.20
C ALA A 150 -2.71 -5.54 -5.46
N VAL A 151 -2.76 -5.78 -4.15
CA VAL A 151 -1.61 -5.92 -3.24
C VAL A 151 -1.50 -7.38 -2.83
N TYR A 152 -0.31 -7.96 -2.96
CA TYR A 152 -0.05 -9.34 -2.57
C TYR A 152 0.43 -9.40 -1.12
N LEU A 153 -0.34 -10.05 -0.25
CA LEU A 153 -0.07 -10.15 1.19
C LEU A 153 0.16 -11.60 1.60
N PRO A 154 1.16 -11.89 2.45
CA PRO A 154 1.35 -13.22 3.00
C PRO A 154 0.19 -13.59 3.94
N THR A 155 -0.13 -14.88 4.02
CA THR A 155 -1.17 -15.44 4.88
C THR A 155 -0.97 -16.96 5.04
N ASP A 156 -1.53 -17.54 6.10
CA ASP A 156 -1.64 -18.99 6.32
C ASP A 156 -3.01 -19.57 5.91
N LEU A 157 -3.92 -18.74 5.40
CA LEU A 157 -5.26 -19.12 4.95
C LEU A 157 -5.41 -19.01 3.43
N SER A 158 -6.42 -19.68 2.87
CA SER A 158 -6.67 -19.64 1.43
C SER A 158 -7.17 -18.26 0.98
N SER A 159 -6.89 -17.90 -0.28
CA SER A 159 -7.45 -16.68 -0.87
C SER A 159 -8.98 -16.64 -0.81
N ASP A 160 -9.66 -17.78 -0.96
CA ASP A 160 -11.12 -17.87 -0.89
C ASP A 160 -11.66 -17.43 0.48
N PHE A 161 -10.98 -17.78 1.58
CA PHE A 161 -11.36 -17.35 2.92
C PHE A 161 -11.42 -15.82 3.04
N TRP A 162 -10.38 -15.13 2.55
CA TRP A 162 -10.29 -13.68 2.58
C TRP A 162 -11.25 -13.01 1.60
N ILE A 163 -11.50 -13.63 0.44
CA ILE A 163 -12.51 -13.18 -0.53
C ILE A 163 -13.91 -13.26 0.09
N GLU A 164 -14.25 -14.36 0.76
CA GLU A 164 -15.56 -14.54 1.42
C GLU A 164 -15.77 -13.55 2.57
N LYS A 165 -14.70 -13.22 3.33
CA LYS A 165 -14.73 -12.15 4.33
C LYS A 165 -14.83 -10.75 3.73
N GLY A 166 -14.58 -10.62 2.43
CA GLY A 166 -14.52 -9.33 1.76
C GLY A 166 -13.31 -8.52 2.18
N THR A 167 -12.20 -9.15 2.57
CA THR A 167 -10.99 -8.45 3.01
C THR A 167 -10.45 -7.51 1.93
N ALA A 168 -10.01 -6.33 2.34
CA ALA A 168 -9.43 -5.34 1.43
C ALA A 168 -8.49 -4.39 2.17
N LEU A 169 -7.67 -3.68 1.42
CA LEU A 169 -6.96 -2.50 1.91
C LEU A 169 -7.73 -1.23 1.54
N LEU A 170 -7.66 -0.22 2.40
CA LEU A 170 -8.36 1.05 2.24
C LEU A 170 -7.41 2.23 2.43
N CYS A 171 -7.45 3.22 1.54
CA CYS A 171 -6.73 4.48 1.73
C CYS A 171 -7.44 5.41 2.74
N GLN A 172 -8.76 5.31 2.86
CA GLN A 172 -9.58 6.17 3.71
C GLN A 172 -10.79 5.40 4.24
N LEU A 173 -11.12 5.62 5.51
CA LEU A 173 -12.36 5.18 6.13
C LEU A 173 -13.46 6.21 5.87
N ASN A 174 -14.67 5.74 5.56
CA ASN A 174 -15.84 6.62 5.54
C ASN A 174 -16.30 6.90 6.99
N GLU A 175 -16.71 8.13 7.25
CA GLU A 175 -17.47 8.52 8.44
C GLU A 175 -18.90 7.94 8.43
#